data_AF-A0A6P8B0E8-F1
#
_entry.id   AF-A0A6P8B0E8-F1
#
_cell.length_a   1.000
_cell.length_b   1.000
_cell.length_c   1.000
_cell.angle_alpha   90.00
_cell.angle_beta   90.00
_cell.angle_gamma   90.00
#
_symmetry.space_group_name_H-M   'P 1'
#
loop_
_entity.id
_entity.type
_entity.pdbx_description
1 polymer ?
#
loop_
_entity_poly.entity_id
_entity_poly.type
_entity_poly.pdbx_seq_one_letter_code
_entity_poly.pdbx_strand_id
1 'polypeptide(L)'
;MTRLSPTWWHALGPLPVEWWEKWEARSKWFVENGRPIEGRDTSWTWEKRFEHSQRPRSEKGTELMSVEEKSAFFKMLRSMLVFRPGARPIAERVLECDWIQKWAVPSYERTLNEANTVKWPQKRS
;
A
#
# COMPACT_ATOMS: atom_id res chain seq x y z
N MET A 1 -19.90 0.61 23.37
CA MET A 1 -18.56 0.82 23.96
C MET A 1 -17.52 0.70 22.86
N THR A 2 -17.10 1.83 22.30
CA THR A 2 -16.10 1.94 21.24
C THR A 2 -14.77 2.37 21.85
N ARG A 3 -13.69 1.60 21.60
CA ARG A 3 -12.34 2.06 21.25
C ARG A 3 -11.36 0.88 21.23
N LEU A 4 -11.25 0.30 20.05
CA LEU A 4 -10.12 -0.52 19.65
C LEU A 4 -9.18 0.40 18.86
N SER A 5 -7.92 0.52 19.25
CA SER A 5 -6.88 1.02 18.36
C SER A 5 -5.59 0.32 18.71
N PRO A 6 -5.07 -0.44 17.73
CA PRO A 6 -3.63 -0.48 17.59
C PRO A 6 -3.02 -0.87 16.23
N THR A 7 -2.12 0.02 15.81
CA THR A 7 -0.99 -0.04 14.84
C THR A 7 -1.03 -0.73 13.48
N TRP A 8 -1.71 -1.84 13.28
CA TRP A 8 -1.88 -2.47 11.94
C TRP A 8 -3.36 -2.43 11.52
N TRP A 9 -4.25 -2.05 12.45
CA TRP A 9 -5.61 -1.58 12.14
C TRP A 9 -5.64 -0.39 11.18
N HIS A 10 -4.58 0.45 11.16
CA HIS A 10 -4.58 1.72 10.42
C HIS A 10 -4.72 1.53 8.90
N ALA A 11 -4.35 0.36 8.39
CA ALA A 11 -4.50 0.05 6.97
C ALA A 11 -5.70 -0.88 6.71
N LEU A 12 -5.80 -2.00 7.43
CA LEU A 12 -6.68 -3.12 7.05
C LEU A 12 -7.79 -3.44 8.07
N GLY A 13 -7.83 -2.72 9.20
CA GLY A 13 -8.78 -3.00 10.29
C GLY A 13 -8.40 -4.21 11.15
N PRO A 14 -9.30 -4.66 12.05
CA PRO A 14 -9.06 -5.84 12.89
C PRO A 14 -9.00 -7.12 12.06
N LEU A 15 -8.18 -8.07 12.50
CA LEU A 15 -8.12 -9.40 11.91
C LEU A 15 -9.50 -10.08 12.06
N PRO A 16 -9.97 -10.84 11.07
CA PRO A 16 -11.17 -11.67 11.24
C PRO A 16 -11.04 -12.58 12.46
N VAL A 17 -12.10 -12.68 13.26
CA VAL A 17 -12.11 -13.40 14.55
C VAL A 17 -11.67 -14.85 14.35
N GLU A 18 -12.14 -15.48 13.28
CA GLU A 18 -11.80 -16.86 12.93
C GLU A 18 -10.30 -17.10 12.68
N TRP A 19 -9.55 -16.05 12.32
CA TRP A 19 -8.10 -16.11 12.13
C TRP A 19 -7.37 -15.70 13.40
N TRP A 20 -7.92 -14.71 14.12
CA TRP A 20 -7.40 -14.27 15.40
C TRP A 20 -7.37 -15.39 16.44
N GLU A 21 -8.42 -16.21 16.50
CA GLU A 21 -8.52 -17.36 17.42
C GLU A 21 -7.54 -18.48 17.10
N LYS A 22 -7.25 -18.70 15.81
CA LYS A 22 -6.35 -19.76 15.35
C LYS A 22 -4.87 -19.36 15.40
N TRP A 23 -4.58 -18.07 15.57
CA TRP A 23 -3.20 -17.59 15.55
C TRP A 23 -2.51 -17.79 16.91
N GLU A 24 -1.89 -18.96 17.10
CA GLU A 24 -1.24 -19.34 18.37
C GLU A 24 -0.16 -18.36 18.84
N ALA A 25 0.58 -17.76 17.91
CA ALA A 25 1.63 -16.80 18.23
C ALA A 25 1.10 -15.40 18.58
N ARG A 26 -0.22 -15.14 18.54
CA ARG A 26 -0.81 -13.81 18.77
C ARG A 26 -0.35 -13.19 20.10
N SER A 27 -0.20 -13.99 21.15
CA SER A 27 0.21 -13.53 22.49
C SER A 27 1.63 -12.97 22.54
N LYS A 28 2.49 -13.26 21.53
CA LYS A 28 3.82 -12.65 21.39
C LYS A 28 3.78 -11.22 20.86
N TRP A 29 2.69 -10.87 20.19
CA TRP A 29 2.53 -9.59 19.50
C TRP A 29 1.43 -8.73 20.15
N PHE A 30 0.51 -9.36 20.88
CA PHE A 30 -0.71 -8.77 21.39
C PHE A 30 -1.10 -9.24 22.79
N VAL A 31 -1.71 -8.34 23.55
CA VAL A 31 -2.53 -8.67 24.72
C VAL A 31 -3.93 -9.16 24.27
N GLU A 32 -4.62 -9.85 25.17
CA GLU A 32 -5.87 -10.59 24.87
C GLU A 32 -6.98 -9.72 24.25
N ASN A 33 -7.02 -8.42 24.56
CA ASN A 33 -7.98 -7.48 23.98
C ASN A 33 -7.62 -7.00 22.55
N GLY A 34 -6.66 -7.65 21.90
CA GLY A 34 -6.21 -7.31 20.55
C GLY A 34 -5.30 -6.10 20.46
N ARG A 35 -4.89 -5.51 21.61
CA ARG A 35 -3.88 -4.45 21.65
C ARG A 35 -2.47 -5.03 21.57
N PRO A 36 -1.51 -4.37 20.91
CA PRO A 36 -0.11 -4.69 20.94
C PRO A 36 0.33 -4.61 22.38
N ILE A 37 1.31 -5.45 22.68
CA ILE A 37 2.01 -5.40 23.94
C ILE A 37 2.59 -4.00 24.13
N GLU A 38 2.49 -3.48 25.36
CA GLU A 38 3.02 -2.18 25.75
C GLU A 38 4.52 -2.06 25.38
N GLY A 39 4.94 -0.86 24.97
CA GLY A 39 6.30 -0.60 24.48
C GLY A 39 6.45 -0.62 22.96
N ARG A 40 5.42 -1.00 22.18
CA ARG A 40 5.42 -0.73 20.74
C ARG A 40 4.97 0.69 20.44
N ASP A 41 5.78 1.41 19.66
CA ASP A 41 5.42 2.73 19.16
C ASP A 41 4.20 2.63 18.24
N THR A 42 3.08 3.17 18.75
CA THR A 42 1.81 3.20 18.04
C THR A 42 1.54 4.46 17.23
N SER A 43 2.49 5.39 17.23
CA SER A 43 2.35 6.69 16.55
C SER A 43 2.52 6.61 15.02
N TRP A 44 3.02 5.48 14.50
CA TRP A 44 3.25 5.23 13.08
C TRP A 44 1.99 4.75 12.36
N THR A 45 1.23 5.72 11.85
CA THR A 45 0.10 5.47 10.95
C THR A 45 0.58 4.94 9.59
N TRP A 46 -0.36 4.38 8.82
CA TRP A 46 -0.12 3.96 7.44
C TRP A 46 0.48 5.09 6.59
N GLU A 47 -0.11 6.28 6.69
CA GLU A 47 0.30 7.47 5.97
C GLU A 47 1.74 7.87 6.34
N LYS A 48 2.07 7.91 7.64
CA LYS A 48 3.43 8.24 8.10
C LYS A 48 4.47 7.24 7.61
N ARG A 49 4.13 5.94 7.58
CA ARG A 49 5.02 4.90 7.06
C ARG A 49 5.25 5.05 5.57
N PHE A 50 4.19 5.36 4.81
CA PHE A 50 4.31 5.63 3.39
C PHE A 50 5.20 6.85 3.13
N GLU A 51 4.95 7.99 3.78
CA GLU A 51 5.78 9.18 3.62
C GLU A 51 7.24 8.92 4.00
N HIS A 52 7.49 8.19 5.07
CA HIS A 52 8.83 7.78 5.46
C HIS A 52 9.52 6.95 4.36
N SER A 53 8.80 6.03 3.71
CA SER A 53 9.32 5.24 2.58
C SER A 53 9.64 6.08 1.33
N GLN A 54 9.01 7.25 1.19
CA GLN A 54 9.26 8.16 0.05
C GLN A 54 10.47 9.08 0.27
N ARG A 55 11.00 9.20 1.51
CA ARG A 55 12.15 10.08 1.80
C ARG A 55 13.35 9.87 0.88
N PRO A 56 13.82 8.64 0.60
CA PRO A 56 14.97 8.44 -0.28
C PRO A 56 14.71 8.90 -1.72
N ARG A 57 13.45 8.91 -2.18
CA ARG A 57 13.07 9.40 -3.51
C ARG A 57 13.09 10.93 -3.55
N SER A 58 12.56 11.56 -2.49
CA SER A 58 12.62 13.00 -2.29
C SER A 58 14.06 13.51 -2.23
N GLU A 59 14.93 12.85 -1.47
CA GLU A 59 16.35 13.22 -1.31
C GLU A 59 17.12 13.11 -2.64
N LYS A 60 16.67 12.25 -3.56
CA LYS A 60 17.21 12.11 -4.92
C LYS A 60 16.55 13.02 -5.95
N GLY A 61 15.67 13.95 -5.54
CA GLY A 61 14.96 14.83 -6.45
C GLY A 61 13.97 14.13 -7.37
N THR A 62 13.54 12.91 -7.03
CA THR A 62 12.48 12.22 -7.78
C THR A 62 11.15 12.90 -7.50
N GLU A 63 10.33 13.06 -8.55
CA GLU A 63 8.98 13.60 -8.42
C GLU A 63 8.17 12.80 -7.40
N LEU A 64 7.56 13.52 -6.46
CA LEU A 64 6.68 12.96 -5.46
C LEU A 64 5.25 12.99 -5.96
N MET A 65 4.47 12.00 -5.53
CA MET A 65 3.05 11.93 -5.84
C MET A 65 2.29 13.15 -5.30
N SER A 66 1.33 13.66 -6.06
CA SER A 66 0.43 14.72 -5.58
C SER A 66 -0.46 14.21 -4.44
N VAL A 67 -1.12 15.11 -3.70
CA VAL A 67 -2.04 14.72 -2.62
C VAL A 67 -3.19 13.87 -3.17
N GLU A 68 -3.71 14.23 -4.34
CA GLU A 68 -4.78 13.54 -5.04
C GLU A 68 -4.33 12.15 -5.51
N GLU A 69 -3.13 12.06 -6.08
CA GLU A 69 -2.54 10.80 -6.51
C GLU A 69 -2.33 9.85 -5.33
N LYS A 70 -1.75 10.35 -4.23
CA LYS A 70 -1.56 9.57 -2.99
C LYS A 70 -2.89 9.04 -2.45
N SER A 71 -3.92 9.88 -2.43
CA SER A 71 -5.25 9.51 -1.98
C SER A 71 -5.85 8.38 -2.85
N ALA A 72 -5.78 8.52 -4.17
CA ALA A 72 -6.24 7.49 -5.10
C ALA A 72 -5.44 6.19 -4.97
N PHE A 73 -4.12 6.29 -4.77
CA PHE A 73 -3.24 5.14 -4.56
C PHE A 73 -3.59 4.38 -3.29
N PHE A 74 -3.78 5.08 -2.17
CA PHE A 74 -4.20 4.46 -0.92
C PHE A 74 -5.58 3.82 -1.01
N LYS A 75 -6.52 4.45 -1.73
CA LYS A 75 -7.84 3.86 -2.00
C LYS A 75 -7.71 2.54 -2.75
N MET A 76 -6.85 2.46 -3.77
CA MET A 76 -6.55 1.22 -4.49
C MET A 76 -5.89 0.18 -3.58
N LEU A 77 -4.83 0.53 -2.84
CA LEU A 77 -4.16 -0.43 -1.96
C LEU A 77 -5.09 -0.98 -0.87
N ARG A 78 -5.93 -0.14 -0.27
CA ARG A 78 -6.90 -0.57 0.74
C ARG A 78 -7.95 -1.53 0.17
N SER A 79 -8.36 -1.38 -1.09
CA SER A 79 -9.29 -2.33 -1.72
C SER A 79 -8.61 -3.68 -2.02
N MET A 80 -7.31 -3.67 -2.34
CA MET A 80 -6.55 -4.89 -2.64
C MET A 80 -6.10 -5.65 -1.40
N LEU A 81 -5.74 -4.94 -0.32
CA LEU A 81 -5.12 -5.53 0.86
C LEU A 81 -6.14 -6.02 1.90
N VAL A 82 -7.24 -6.64 1.46
CA VAL A 82 -8.25 -7.19 2.38
C VAL A 82 -7.80 -8.55 2.92
N PHE A 83 -8.04 -8.84 4.20
CA PHE A 83 -7.70 -10.11 4.83
C PHE A 83 -8.29 -11.29 4.05
N ARG A 84 -9.62 -11.32 3.88
CA ARG A 84 -10.31 -12.38 3.15
C ARG A 84 -9.97 -12.31 1.65
N PRO A 85 -9.33 -13.33 1.06
CA PRO A 85 -8.94 -13.29 -0.35
C PRO A 85 -10.13 -13.12 -1.29
N GLY A 86 -11.27 -13.77 -1.00
CA GLY A 86 -12.49 -13.66 -1.81
C GLY A 86 -13.18 -12.28 -1.77
N ALA A 87 -12.77 -11.39 -0.86
CA ALA A 87 -13.26 -10.01 -0.81
C ALA A 87 -12.34 -9.04 -1.58
N ARG A 88 -11.20 -9.51 -2.09
CA ARG A 88 -10.29 -8.69 -2.90
C ARG A 88 -10.85 -8.52 -4.31
N PRO A 89 -10.69 -7.35 -4.94
CA PRO A 89 -11.09 -7.14 -6.32
C PRO A 89 -10.26 -8.04 -7.25
N ILE A 90 -10.89 -8.52 -8.33
CA ILE A 90 -10.19 -9.16 -9.44
C ILE A 90 -9.35 -8.13 -10.21
N ALA A 91 -8.36 -8.61 -10.95
CA ALA A 91 -7.41 -7.77 -11.68
C ALA A 91 -8.10 -6.74 -12.59
N GLU A 92 -9.12 -7.15 -13.34
CA GLU A 92 -9.90 -6.26 -14.22
C GLU A 92 -10.47 -5.05 -13.47
N ARG A 93 -11.04 -5.27 -12.29
CA ARG A 93 -11.61 -4.20 -11.44
C ARG A 93 -10.53 -3.30 -10.85
N VAL A 94 -9.33 -3.82 -10.60
CA VAL A 94 -8.19 -3.02 -10.16
C VAL A 94 -7.73 -2.11 -11.29
N LEU A 95 -7.66 -2.62 -12.52
CA LEU A 95 -7.29 -1.83 -13.70
C LEU A 95 -8.21 -0.63 -13.91
N GLU A 96 -9.49 -0.75 -13.58
CA GLU A 96 -10.48 0.33 -13.68
C GLU A 96 -10.38 1.40 -12.57
N CYS A 97 -9.52 1.24 -11.56
CA CYS A 97 -9.49 2.18 -10.45
C CYS A 97 -8.90 3.55 -10.83
N ASP A 98 -9.31 4.58 -10.08
CA ASP A 98 -8.88 5.97 -10.29
C ASP A 98 -7.36 6.11 -10.44
N TRP A 99 -6.59 5.42 -9.58
CA TRP A 99 -5.14 5.55 -9.58
C TRP A 99 -4.51 5.01 -10.87
N ILE A 100 -4.96 3.83 -11.32
CA ILE A 100 -4.43 3.21 -12.54
C ILE A 100 -4.78 4.05 -13.77
N GLN A 101 -6.04 4.47 -13.89
CA GLN A 101 -6.52 5.18 -15.06
C GLN A 101 -5.91 6.58 -15.21
N LYS A 102 -5.76 7.32 -14.10
CA LYS A 102 -5.31 8.72 -14.16
C LYS A 102 -3.78 8.89 -14.07
N TRP A 103 -3.06 7.94 -13.46
CA TRP A 103 -1.62 8.08 -13.24
C TRP A 103 -0.81 6.90 -13.80
N ALA A 104 -1.18 5.65 -13.51
CA ALA A 104 -0.35 4.50 -13.91
C ALA A 104 -0.32 4.28 -15.44
N VAL A 105 -1.48 4.28 -16.11
CA VAL A 105 -1.59 4.07 -17.56
C VAL A 105 -0.89 5.19 -18.32
N PRO A 106 -1.15 6.49 -18.06
CA PRO A 106 -0.42 7.56 -18.75
C PRO A 106 1.10 7.53 -18.54
N SER A 107 1.56 7.14 -17.34
CA SER A 107 2.99 6.98 -17.05
C SER A 107 3.60 5.81 -17.84
N TYR A 108 2.89 4.68 -17.90
CA TYR A 108 3.29 3.53 -18.70
C TYR A 108 3.38 3.87 -20.20
N GLU A 109 2.36 4.52 -20.77
CA GLU A 109 2.36 4.91 -22.18
C GLU A 109 3.48 5.88 -22.51
N ARG A 110 3.75 6.85 -21.62
CA ARG A 110 4.85 7.80 -21.78
C ARG A 110 6.20 7.08 -21.84
N THR A 111 6.47 6.22 -20.86
CA THR A 111 7.73 5.46 -20.78
C THR A 111 7.89 4.47 -21.93
N LEU A 112 6.79 3.85 -22.39
CA LEU A 112 6.78 3.00 -23.58
C LEU A 112 7.12 3.78 -24.85
N ASN A 113 6.53 4.96 -25.03
CA ASN A 113 6.82 5.83 -26.17
C ASN A 113 8.27 6.32 -26.15
N GLU A 114 8.77 6.74 -24.99
CA GLU A 114 10.18 7.10 -24.81
C GLU A 114 11.10 5.94 -25.21
N ALA A 115 10.84 4.73 -24.70
CA ALA A 115 11.62 3.55 -25.03
C ALA A 115 11.62 3.23 -26.54
N ASN A 116 10.49 3.43 -27.23
CA ASN A 116 10.38 3.22 -28.67
C ASN A 116 11.15 4.26 -29.50
N THR A 117 11.44 5.44 -28.93
CA THR A 117 12.27 6.47 -29.59
C THR A 117 13.77 6.25 -29.41
N VAL A 118 14.17 5.42 -28.45
CA VAL A 118 15.58 5.11 -28.19
C VAL A 118 16.13 4.25 -29.33
N LYS A 119 16.97 4.85 -30.18
CA LYS A 119 17.78 4.11 -31.15
C LYS A 119 18.92 3.40 -30.44
N TRP A 120 18.78 2.10 -30.23
CA TRP A 120 19.85 1.29 -29.69
C TRP A 120 21.04 1.24 -30.66
N PRO A 121 22.28 1.45 -30.20
CA PRO A 121 23.45 1.32 -31.04
C PRO A 121 23.53 -0.11 -31.56
N GLN A 122 23.47 -0.26 -32.89
CA GLN A 122 23.68 -1.56 -33.50
C GLN A 122 25.10 -2.04 -33.21
N LYS A 123 25.24 -3.30 -32.79
CA LYS A 123 26.55 -3.91 -32.54
C LYS A 123 27.39 -3.75 -33.80
N ARG A 124 28.52 -3.06 -33.67
CA ARG A 124 29.55 -3.03 -34.71
C ARG A 124 30.10 -4.45 -34.84
N SER A 125 29.93 -5.04 -36.02
CA SER A 125 30.56 -6.31 -36.44
C SER A 125 32.07 -6.19 -36.46
#